data_AF-A0A957P824-F1
#
_entry.id   AF-A0A957P824-F1
#
_cell.length_a   1.000
_cell.length_b   1.000
_cell.length_c   1.000
_cell.angle_alpha   90.00
_cell.angle_beta   90.00
_cell.angle_gamma   90.00
#
_symmetry.space_group_name_H-M   'P 1'
#
loop_
_entity.id
_entity.type
_entity.pdbx_description
1 polymer ?
#
loop_
_entity_poly.entity_id
_entity_poly.type
_entity_poly.pdbx_seq_one_letter_code
_entity_poly.pdbx_strand_id
1 'polypeptide(L)'
;MKYVTHPLYLLFILFFLVIPLTSIAAPDPQSSALDIPANLDKLYEPNALIIQFAAHTRMRMRGGAPADQNSDVSAADVDALQTLSAGASWQRDHTLREADLDALWQRARANSDQALPDPNNRYRLQLAPGVDLITAARQFSQLSIVEAVYFIPKPPTAASTLDYSAPGNATGNAVTDPYQGYLDAAPNGLDARWAWLGMGGRGDGMRICDVEYDYNPNHADLPNVTFLGDPADPPFGQGDRDHGTAVLGEMGGRNDGVGVKGIAYLAQFYFAAAKTTTGGYDVGAAVLECANALNAGDVILIEQQFSGPNATGVGQ
;
A
#
# COMPACT_ATOMS: atom_id res chain seq x y z
N MET A 1 -4.43 9.73 70.24
CA MET A 1 -4.89 10.31 68.97
C MET A 1 -4.16 9.62 67.84
N LYS A 2 -4.91 8.88 67.02
CA LYS A 2 -4.44 8.14 65.86
C LYS A 2 -4.31 9.13 64.69
N TYR A 3 -3.23 9.06 63.93
CA TYR A 3 -3.27 9.13 62.47
C TYR A 3 -2.13 8.27 61.91
N VAL A 4 -2.53 7.06 61.51
CA VAL A 4 -1.81 6.21 60.56
C VAL A 4 -2.33 6.60 59.19
N THR A 5 -1.47 6.90 58.23
CA THR A 5 -1.78 6.65 56.81
C THR A 5 -0.50 6.47 56.01
N HIS A 6 -0.56 5.43 55.18
CA HIS A 6 0.49 4.78 54.42
C HIS A 6 1.03 5.62 53.24
N PRO A 7 2.23 5.27 52.71
CA PRO A 7 2.67 5.76 51.42
C PRO A 7 1.72 5.27 50.32
N LEU A 8 1.17 6.19 49.53
CA LEU A 8 0.47 5.87 48.29
C LEU A 8 1.53 5.36 47.29
N TYR A 9 1.59 4.05 47.10
CA TYR A 9 2.22 3.46 45.92
C TYR A 9 1.34 3.81 44.72
N LEU A 10 1.84 4.65 43.82
CA LEU A 10 1.22 4.88 42.52
C LEU A 10 1.41 3.60 41.68
N LEU A 11 0.43 2.71 41.76
CA LEU A 11 0.33 1.53 40.91
C LEU A 11 0.00 2.02 39.49
N PHE A 12 0.99 2.06 38.60
CA PHE A 12 0.77 2.14 37.16
C PHE A 12 0.06 0.84 36.73
N ILE A 13 -1.28 0.87 36.69
CA ILE A 13 -2.05 -0.16 35.99
C ILE A 13 -1.93 0.19 34.50
N LEU A 14 -0.93 -0.40 33.84
CA LEU A 14 -0.90 -0.48 32.38
C LEU A 14 -2.09 -1.37 31.99
N PHE A 15 -3.17 -0.77 31.49
CA PHE A 15 -4.16 -1.52 30.72
C PHE A 15 -3.49 -1.92 29.41
N PHE A 16 -2.83 -3.07 29.41
CA PHE A 16 -2.68 -3.83 28.17
C PHE A 16 -4.08 -4.23 27.75
N LEU A 17 -4.65 -3.50 26.77
CA LEU A 17 -5.65 -4.10 25.92
C LEU A 17 -4.93 -5.21 25.16
N VAL A 18 -4.89 -6.40 25.76
CA VAL A 18 -4.61 -7.62 25.03
C VAL A 18 -5.82 -7.79 24.12
N ILE A 19 -5.76 -7.17 22.95
CA ILE A 19 -6.55 -7.64 21.82
C ILE A 19 -6.06 -9.08 21.65
N PRO A 20 -6.89 -10.10 21.92
CA PRO A 20 -6.48 -11.45 21.58
C PRO A 20 -6.06 -11.39 20.11
N LEU A 21 -4.84 -11.82 19.82
CA LEU A 21 -4.50 -12.33 18.50
C LEU A 21 -5.46 -13.50 18.25
N THR A 22 -6.70 -13.20 17.90
CA THR A 22 -7.37 -14.02 16.90
C THR A 22 -6.42 -13.91 15.74
N SER A 23 -5.66 -14.97 15.50
CA SER A 23 -5.09 -15.18 14.18
C SER A 23 -6.21 -14.83 13.22
N ILE A 24 -6.04 -13.77 12.43
CA ILE A 24 -6.67 -13.78 11.12
C ILE A 24 -6.07 -15.05 10.54
N ALA A 25 -6.84 -16.14 10.61
CA ALA A 25 -6.47 -17.35 9.95
C ALA A 25 -6.21 -16.91 8.51
N ALA A 26 -5.01 -17.23 7.99
CA ALA A 26 -4.86 -17.23 6.55
C ALA A 26 -6.08 -17.98 6.01
N PRO A 27 -6.82 -17.39 5.04
CA PRO A 27 -8.01 -18.04 4.52
C PRO A 27 -7.66 -19.49 4.19
N ASP A 28 -8.49 -20.40 4.67
CA ASP A 28 -8.36 -21.82 4.39
C ASP A 28 -8.17 -21.98 2.87
N PRO A 29 -7.02 -22.53 2.40
CA PRO A 29 -6.77 -22.70 0.97
C PRO A 29 -7.78 -23.64 0.29
N GLN A 30 -8.75 -24.19 1.04
CA GLN A 30 -9.85 -25.01 0.54
C GLN A 30 -11.26 -24.43 0.74
N SER A 31 -11.46 -23.18 1.21
CA SER A 31 -12.79 -22.56 1.17
C SER A 31 -13.12 -22.06 -0.24
N SER A 32 -13.68 -22.97 -1.04
CA SER A 32 -13.98 -22.85 -2.48
C SER A 32 -15.11 -21.86 -2.86
N ALA A 33 -15.35 -20.82 -2.09
CA ALA A 33 -16.30 -19.76 -2.46
C ALA A 33 -15.52 -18.48 -2.74
N LEU A 34 -15.37 -18.16 -4.03
CA LEU A 34 -14.95 -16.84 -4.46
C LEU A 34 -15.80 -15.79 -3.74
N ASP A 35 -15.18 -14.97 -2.89
CA ASP A 35 -15.87 -13.89 -2.20
C ASP A 35 -16.16 -12.77 -3.20
N ILE A 36 -17.45 -12.42 -3.33
CA ILE A 36 -17.89 -11.39 -4.27
C ILE A 36 -18.13 -10.12 -3.47
N PRO A 37 -17.34 -9.04 -3.70
CA PRO A 37 -17.51 -7.80 -2.98
C PRO A 37 -18.90 -7.18 -3.15
N ALA A 38 -19.40 -6.56 -2.08
CA ALA A 38 -20.59 -5.70 -2.17
C ALA A 38 -20.31 -4.46 -3.04
N ASN A 39 -21.35 -3.91 -3.67
CA ASN A 39 -21.29 -2.71 -4.51
C ASN A 39 -20.23 -2.80 -5.63
N LEU A 40 -20.08 -3.98 -6.24
CA LEU A 40 -19.07 -4.29 -7.25
C LEU A 40 -19.05 -3.27 -8.41
N ASP A 41 -20.22 -2.91 -8.93
CA ASP A 41 -20.42 -1.95 -10.01
C ASP A 41 -19.87 -0.55 -9.68
N LYS A 42 -19.98 -0.15 -8.41
CA LYS A 42 -19.52 1.15 -7.93
C LYS A 42 -18.03 1.15 -7.61
N LEU A 43 -17.58 0.18 -6.82
CA LEU A 43 -16.27 0.22 -6.15
C LEU A 43 -15.17 -0.53 -6.88
N TYR A 44 -15.48 -1.34 -7.91
CA TYR A 44 -14.51 -2.19 -8.59
C TYR A 44 -14.55 -1.97 -10.11
N GLU A 45 -13.44 -2.29 -10.77
CA GLU A 45 -13.31 -2.26 -12.23
C GLU A 45 -14.31 -3.26 -12.86
N PRO A 46 -15.13 -2.82 -13.83
CA PRO A 46 -16.25 -3.62 -14.31
C PRO A 46 -15.85 -4.76 -15.26
N ASN A 47 -14.61 -4.76 -15.76
CA ASN A 47 -14.19 -5.62 -16.87
C ASN A 47 -12.76 -6.15 -16.72
N ALA A 48 -12.18 -6.11 -15.52
CA ALA A 48 -10.83 -6.61 -15.27
C ALA A 48 -10.72 -7.37 -13.96
N LEU A 49 -9.87 -8.39 -13.95
CA LEU A 49 -9.55 -9.24 -12.81
C LEU A 49 -8.03 -9.32 -12.63
N ILE A 50 -7.60 -9.61 -11.41
CA ILE A 50 -6.27 -10.16 -11.16
C ILE A 50 -6.39 -11.66 -11.01
N ILE A 51 -5.55 -12.40 -11.72
CA ILE A 51 -5.43 -13.85 -11.62
C ILE A 51 -4.07 -14.17 -10.98
N GLN A 52 -4.09 -14.83 -9.82
CA GLN A 52 -2.91 -15.40 -9.18
C GLN A 52 -2.86 -16.88 -9.52
N PHE A 53 -1.88 -17.27 -10.33
CA PHE A 53 -1.61 -18.68 -10.59
C PHE A 53 -0.87 -19.31 -9.41
N ALA A 54 -1.12 -20.58 -9.17
CA ALA A 54 -0.48 -21.33 -8.09
C ALA A 54 1.04 -21.32 -8.26
N ALA A 55 1.77 -21.09 -7.16
CA ALA A 55 3.22 -20.87 -7.19
C ALA A 55 4.02 -21.98 -7.90
N HIS A 56 3.54 -23.24 -7.90
CA HIS A 56 4.21 -24.36 -8.57
C HIS A 56 4.23 -24.24 -10.10
N THR A 57 3.25 -23.57 -10.71
CA THR A 57 3.09 -23.48 -12.17
C THR A 57 4.14 -22.60 -12.87
N ARG A 58 4.84 -21.74 -12.12
CA ARG A 58 5.81 -20.74 -12.64
C ARG A 58 5.37 -20.07 -13.96
N MET A 59 4.13 -19.59 -14.00
CA MET A 59 3.59 -18.90 -15.17
C MET A 59 4.41 -17.64 -15.47
N ARG A 60 4.83 -17.46 -16.73
CA ARG A 60 5.53 -16.26 -17.20
C ARG A 60 4.87 -15.70 -18.46
N MET A 61 4.88 -14.38 -18.61
CA MET A 61 4.30 -13.72 -19.78
C MET A 61 5.11 -14.07 -21.03
N ARG A 62 4.53 -14.79 -21.99
CA ARG A 62 5.16 -15.12 -23.28
C ARG A 62 4.14 -14.97 -24.40
N GLY A 63 4.52 -14.31 -25.50
CA GLY A 63 3.61 -14.12 -26.63
C GLY A 63 2.30 -13.38 -26.30
N GLY A 64 2.28 -12.58 -25.22
CA GLY A 64 1.09 -11.84 -24.77
C GLY A 64 0.13 -12.62 -23.87
N ALA A 65 0.51 -13.80 -23.38
CA ALA A 65 -0.28 -14.56 -22.41
C ALA A 65 0.61 -15.24 -21.34
N PRO A 66 0.06 -15.56 -20.15
CA PRO A 66 0.71 -16.42 -19.18
C PRO A 66 0.96 -17.81 -19.77
N ALA A 67 2.21 -18.25 -19.73
CA ALA A 67 2.63 -19.56 -20.20
C ALA A 67 3.48 -20.26 -19.15
N ASP A 68 3.19 -21.53 -18.93
CA ASP A 68 3.97 -22.41 -18.07
C ASP A 68 5.37 -22.60 -18.64
N GLN A 69 6.39 -22.43 -17.79
CA GLN A 69 7.80 -22.58 -18.16
C GLN A 69 8.37 -23.97 -17.81
N ASN A 70 7.65 -24.76 -17.01
CA ASN A 70 8.12 -26.00 -16.43
C ASN A 70 7.40 -27.25 -16.96
N SER A 71 6.32 -27.10 -17.73
CA SER A 71 5.43 -28.21 -18.14
C SER A 71 4.74 -28.90 -16.95
N ASP A 72 4.51 -28.14 -15.87
CA ASP A 72 3.78 -28.55 -14.68
C ASP A 72 2.25 -28.44 -14.87
N VAL A 73 1.79 -27.70 -15.90
CA VAL A 73 0.38 -27.47 -16.21
C VAL A 73 -0.16 -28.52 -17.19
N SER A 74 -1.31 -29.10 -16.89
CA SER A 74 -1.94 -30.10 -17.75
C SER A 74 -2.45 -29.50 -19.06
N ALA A 75 -2.47 -30.28 -20.15
CA ALA A 75 -3.04 -29.83 -21.43
C ALA A 75 -4.50 -29.37 -21.29
N ALA A 76 -5.28 -30.00 -20.40
CA ALA A 76 -6.66 -29.61 -20.13
C ALA A 76 -6.75 -28.23 -19.47
N ASP A 77 -5.86 -27.91 -18.52
CA ASP A 77 -5.81 -26.59 -17.90
C ASP A 77 -5.31 -25.52 -18.88
N VAL A 78 -4.35 -25.85 -19.77
CA VAL A 78 -3.93 -24.95 -20.85
C VAL A 78 -5.10 -24.64 -21.79
N ASP A 79 -5.83 -25.65 -22.25
CA ASP A 79 -6.99 -25.48 -23.14
C ASP A 79 -8.11 -24.67 -22.46
N ALA A 80 -8.36 -24.94 -21.18
CA ALA A 80 -9.35 -24.21 -20.39
C ALA A 80 -8.94 -22.73 -20.21
N LEU A 81 -7.68 -22.46 -19.87
CA LEU A 81 -7.13 -21.11 -19.75
C LEU A 81 -7.27 -20.35 -21.08
N GLN A 82 -6.91 -20.98 -22.21
CA GLN A 82 -7.04 -20.38 -23.54
C GLN A 82 -8.50 -20.07 -23.88
N THR A 83 -9.41 -21.00 -23.59
CA THR A 83 -10.85 -20.86 -23.84
C THR A 83 -11.43 -19.69 -23.04
N LEU A 84 -11.13 -19.62 -21.74
CA LEU A 84 -11.61 -18.54 -20.86
C LEU A 84 -10.98 -17.18 -21.20
N SER A 85 -9.77 -17.19 -21.78
CA SER A 85 -9.06 -15.96 -22.19
C SER A 85 -9.43 -15.49 -23.61
N ALA A 86 -10.37 -16.14 -24.30
CA ALA A 86 -10.70 -15.82 -25.67
C ALA A 86 -11.17 -14.35 -25.81
N GLY A 87 -10.41 -13.54 -26.56
CA GLY A 87 -10.68 -12.12 -26.76
C GLY A 87 -10.31 -11.20 -25.58
N ALA A 88 -9.80 -11.77 -24.48
CA ALA A 88 -9.25 -11.03 -23.35
C ALA A 88 -7.80 -10.61 -23.64
N SER A 89 -7.25 -9.69 -22.83
CA SER A 89 -5.83 -9.33 -22.90
C SER A 89 -5.16 -9.45 -21.53
N TRP A 90 -3.97 -10.05 -21.54
CA TRP A 90 -3.16 -10.27 -20.35
C TRP A 90 -2.07 -9.22 -20.23
N GLN A 91 -1.81 -8.79 -19.00
CA GLN A 91 -0.74 -7.86 -18.67
C GLN A 91 -0.07 -8.32 -17.37
N ARG A 92 1.24 -8.05 -17.24
CA ARG A 92 1.88 -8.14 -15.92
C ARG A 92 1.28 -7.07 -15.03
N ASP A 93 1.02 -7.41 -13.78
CA ASP A 93 0.50 -6.49 -12.78
C ASP A 93 1.58 -5.55 -12.22
N HIS A 94 2.86 -5.88 -12.43
CA HIS A 94 4.01 -5.09 -11.98
C HIS A 94 5.01 -4.76 -13.10
N THR A 95 5.75 -3.66 -12.93
CA THR A 95 6.81 -3.18 -13.82
C THR A 95 8.19 -3.75 -13.53
N LEU A 96 8.43 -4.26 -12.31
CA LEU A 96 9.68 -4.91 -11.91
C LEU A 96 10.06 -6.08 -12.84
N ARG A 97 11.35 -6.34 -13.01
CA ARG A 97 11.83 -7.47 -13.82
C ARG A 97 11.52 -8.79 -13.13
N GLU A 98 11.31 -9.86 -13.90
CA GLU A 98 11.03 -11.21 -13.35
C GLU A 98 12.10 -11.62 -12.31
N ALA A 99 13.38 -11.36 -12.58
CA ALA A 99 14.47 -11.70 -11.67
C ALA A 99 14.46 -10.92 -10.34
N ASP A 100 14.01 -9.65 -10.35
CA ASP A 100 13.94 -8.84 -9.12
C ASP A 100 12.82 -9.35 -8.21
N LEU A 101 11.68 -9.70 -8.79
CA LEU A 101 10.54 -10.30 -8.09
C LEU A 101 10.87 -11.69 -7.55
N ASP A 102 11.59 -12.52 -8.32
CA ASP A 102 12.08 -13.81 -7.84
C ASP A 102 13.01 -13.62 -6.63
N ALA A 103 13.90 -12.64 -6.66
CA ALA A 103 14.79 -12.33 -5.53
C ALA A 103 14.03 -11.82 -4.30
N LEU A 104 13.04 -10.93 -4.49
CA LEU A 104 12.14 -10.46 -3.42
C LEU A 104 11.39 -11.62 -2.78
N TRP A 105 10.81 -12.49 -3.60
CA TRP A 105 10.03 -13.63 -3.15
C TRP A 105 10.89 -14.66 -2.40
N GLN A 106 12.08 -14.97 -2.90
CA GLN A 106 13.04 -15.84 -2.21
C GLN A 106 13.44 -15.27 -0.85
N ARG A 107 13.74 -13.98 -0.77
CA ARG A 107 14.05 -13.28 0.48
C ARG A 107 12.88 -13.34 1.46
N ALA A 108 11.66 -13.10 0.99
CA ALA A 108 10.45 -13.14 1.82
C ALA A 108 10.20 -14.54 2.38
N ARG A 109 10.35 -15.58 1.56
CA ARG A 109 10.21 -16.99 1.98
C ARG A 109 11.30 -17.45 2.94
N ALA A 110 12.51 -16.90 2.85
CA ALA A 110 13.57 -17.18 3.81
C ALA A 110 13.30 -16.55 5.20
N ASN A 111 12.45 -15.52 5.26
CA ASN A 111 12.17 -14.74 6.46
C ASN A 111 10.75 -14.93 7.00
N SER A 112 9.97 -15.86 6.44
CA SER A 112 8.59 -16.11 6.85
C SER A 112 8.31 -17.62 6.88
N ASP A 113 7.64 -18.07 7.92
CA ASP A 113 7.15 -19.45 8.04
C ASP A 113 5.85 -19.69 7.25
N GLN A 114 5.28 -18.63 6.65
CA GLN A 114 4.07 -18.73 5.85
C GLN A 114 4.39 -19.04 4.39
N ALA A 115 3.53 -19.84 3.75
CA ALA A 115 3.54 -19.96 2.30
C ALA A 115 3.16 -18.60 1.68
N LEU A 116 4.01 -18.08 0.79
CA LEU A 116 3.80 -16.80 0.13
C LEU A 116 3.56 -17.02 -1.38
N PRO A 117 2.58 -16.34 -1.99
CA PRO A 117 2.36 -16.40 -3.43
C PRO A 117 3.58 -15.85 -4.18
N ASP A 118 3.90 -16.44 -5.35
CA ASP A 118 4.92 -15.89 -6.25
C ASP A 118 4.34 -14.65 -6.95
N PRO A 119 4.90 -13.44 -6.73
CA PRO A 119 4.40 -12.25 -7.40
C PRO A 119 4.54 -12.33 -8.92
N ASN A 120 5.52 -13.05 -9.47
CA ASN A 120 5.61 -13.27 -10.92
C ASN A 120 4.49 -14.15 -11.49
N ASN A 121 3.71 -14.83 -10.64
CA ASN A 121 2.55 -15.62 -11.05
C ASN A 121 1.24 -14.83 -11.00
N ARG A 122 1.30 -13.51 -10.81
CA ARG A 122 0.14 -12.64 -10.75
C ARG A 122 0.00 -11.82 -12.04
N TYR A 123 -1.21 -11.75 -12.57
CA TYR A 123 -1.48 -11.08 -13.84
C TYR A 123 -2.79 -10.32 -13.81
N ARG A 124 -2.81 -9.17 -14.49
CA ARG A 124 -4.04 -8.46 -14.82
C ARG A 124 -4.64 -9.04 -16.10
N LEU A 125 -5.92 -9.40 -16.03
CA LEU A 125 -6.72 -9.88 -17.15
C LEU A 125 -7.80 -8.85 -17.47
N GLN A 126 -7.69 -8.21 -18.62
CA GLN A 126 -8.75 -7.39 -19.19
C GLN A 126 -9.70 -8.30 -19.97
N LEU A 127 -10.95 -8.41 -19.50
CA LEU A 127 -11.95 -9.29 -20.10
C LEU A 127 -12.41 -8.78 -21.48
N ALA A 128 -12.81 -9.71 -22.34
CA ALA A 128 -13.40 -9.38 -23.63
C ALA A 128 -14.73 -8.59 -23.44
N PRO A 129 -15.08 -7.68 -24.38
CA PRO A 129 -16.33 -6.94 -24.30
C PRO A 129 -17.55 -7.85 -24.17
N GLY A 130 -18.41 -7.56 -23.19
CA GLY A 130 -19.66 -8.31 -22.95
C GLY A 130 -19.51 -9.56 -22.09
N VAL A 131 -18.31 -9.94 -21.65
CA VAL A 131 -18.10 -11.01 -20.68
C VAL A 131 -18.53 -10.55 -19.29
N ASP A 132 -19.37 -11.34 -18.62
CA ASP A 132 -19.79 -11.07 -17.25
C ASP A 132 -18.64 -11.30 -16.25
N LEU A 133 -18.32 -10.27 -15.47
CA LEU A 133 -17.16 -10.24 -14.55
C LEU A 133 -17.23 -11.35 -13.49
N ILE A 134 -18.41 -11.56 -12.90
CA ILE A 134 -18.60 -12.55 -11.83
C ILE A 134 -18.51 -13.97 -12.39
N THR A 135 -19.13 -14.22 -13.54
CA THR A 135 -19.07 -15.52 -14.22
C THR A 135 -17.64 -15.85 -14.61
N ALA A 136 -16.90 -14.90 -15.20
CA ALA A 136 -15.49 -15.08 -15.51
C ALA A 136 -14.68 -15.39 -14.24
N ALA A 137 -14.84 -14.60 -13.18
CA ALA A 137 -14.11 -14.81 -11.93
C ALA A 137 -14.37 -16.21 -11.33
N ARG A 138 -15.63 -16.67 -11.34
CA ARG A 138 -15.98 -18.03 -10.91
C ARG A 138 -15.35 -19.09 -11.79
N GLN A 139 -15.34 -18.91 -13.11
CA GLN A 139 -14.76 -19.89 -14.04
C GLN A 139 -13.25 -20.00 -13.87
N PHE A 140 -12.54 -18.87 -13.78
CA PHE A 140 -11.10 -18.85 -13.50
C PHE A 140 -10.78 -19.49 -12.14
N SER A 141 -11.58 -19.23 -11.10
CA SER A 141 -11.35 -19.80 -9.77
C SER A 141 -11.57 -21.32 -9.69
N GLN A 142 -12.13 -21.96 -10.73
CA GLN A 142 -12.25 -23.43 -10.80
C GLN A 142 -11.06 -24.10 -11.51
N LEU A 143 -10.16 -23.33 -12.13
CA LEU A 143 -8.97 -23.91 -12.76
C LEU A 143 -8.00 -24.40 -11.68
N SER A 144 -7.48 -25.61 -11.82
CA SER A 144 -6.57 -26.21 -10.82
C SER A 144 -5.24 -25.44 -10.68
N ILE A 145 -4.90 -24.67 -11.70
CA ILE A 145 -3.70 -23.83 -11.78
C ILE A 145 -3.88 -22.43 -11.20
N VAL A 146 -5.09 -22.04 -10.80
CA VAL A 146 -5.40 -20.72 -10.23
C VAL A 146 -5.51 -20.86 -8.71
N GLU A 147 -4.69 -20.09 -8.00
CA GLU A 147 -4.69 -20.03 -6.54
C GLU A 147 -5.72 -19.02 -6.02
N ALA A 148 -5.84 -17.87 -6.70
CA ALA A 148 -6.82 -16.85 -6.33
C ALA A 148 -7.22 -15.98 -7.52
N VAL A 149 -8.42 -15.42 -7.43
CA VAL A 149 -8.94 -14.40 -8.34
C VAL A 149 -9.35 -13.19 -7.52
N TYR A 150 -8.89 -12.00 -7.91
CA TYR A 150 -9.23 -10.76 -7.21
C TYR A 150 -9.98 -9.81 -8.14
N PHE A 151 -11.03 -9.20 -7.61
CA PHE A 151 -11.65 -8.03 -8.21
C PHE A 151 -10.77 -6.82 -7.96
N ILE A 152 -10.63 -5.95 -8.97
CA ILE A 152 -9.74 -4.78 -8.89
C ILE A 152 -10.53 -3.59 -8.34
N PRO A 153 -10.20 -3.06 -7.15
CA PRO A 153 -10.86 -1.86 -6.64
C PRO A 153 -10.57 -0.66 -7.54
N LYS A 154 -11.54 0.24 -7.68
CA LYS A 154 -11.28 1.58 -8.22
C LYS A 154 -10.54 2.40 -7.14
N PRO A 155 -9.70 3.37 -7.54
CA PRO A 155 -9.13 4.30 -6.59
C PRO A 155 -10.26 5.04 -5.86
N PRO A 156 -10.28 5.04 -4.53
CA PRO A 156 -11.22 5.88 -3.79
C PRO A 156 -10.88 7.35 -3.97
N THR A 157 -11.86 8.22 -3.73
CA THR A 157 -11.59 9.65 -3.63
C THR A 157 -10.64 9.91 -2.47
N ALA A 158 -9.56 10.66 -2.68
CA ALA A 158 -8.66 11.10 -1.62
C ALA A 158 -9.44 11.83 -0.51
N ALA A 159 -8.97 11.72 0.73
CA ALA A 159 -9.59 12.42 1.84
C ALA A 159 -9.44 13.94 1.65
N SER A 160 -10.46 14.71 2.00
CA SER A 160 -10.32 16.17 2.00
C SER A 160 -9.37 16.59 3.13
N THR A 161 -8.37 17.40 2.82
CA THR A 161 -7.51 18.01 3.83
C THR A 161 -8.31 18.97 4.72
N LEU A 162 -8.00 19.00 6.02
CA LEU A 162 -8.56 20.01 6.92
C LEU A 162 -8.05 21.41 6.55
N ASP A 163 -8.86 22.44 6.84
CA ASP A 163 -8.46 23.84 6.67
C ASP A 163 -7.56 24.27 7.85
N TYR A 164 -6.27 24.45 7.58
CA TYR A 164 -5.26 24.90 8.55
C TYR A 164 -5.05 26.43 8.57
N SER A 165 -5.93 27.22 7.94
CA SER A 165 -5.83 28.69 7.92
C SER A 165 -5.93 29.34 9.31
N ALA A 166 -6.45 28.61 10.31
CA ALA A 166 -6.43 28.98 11.71
C ALA A 166 -5.47 28.05 12.50
N PRO A 167 -4.28 28.52 12.91
CA PRO A 167 -3.39 27.71 13.72
C PRO A 167 -4.00 27.51 15.10
N GLY A 168 -4.61 26.35 15.32
CA GLY A 168 -5.20 25.98 16.60
C GLY A 168 -4.14 25.47 17.56
N ASN A 169 -3.57 26.34 18.39
CA ASN A 169 -3.14 25.93 19.73
C ASN A 169 -4.04 26.61 20.78
N ALA A 170 -5.10 25.94 21.20
CA ALA A 170 -5.98 26.42 22.27
C ALA A 170 -5.35 26.35 23.69
N THR A 171 -4.07 26.00 23.84
CA THR A 171 -3.46 25.70 25.15
C THR A 171 -2.64 26.84 25.79
N GLY A 172 -2.45 27.98 25.11
CA GLY A 172 -1.79 29.14 25.70
C GLY A 172 -0.29 29.00 26.01
N ASN A 173 0.34 27.89 25.59
CA ASN A 173 1.79 27.69 25.67
C ASN A 173 2.50 28.44 24.52
N ALA A 174 3.75 28.86 24.75
CA ALA A 174 4.58 29.47 23.71
C ALA A 174 4.83 28.46 22.57
N VAL A 175 4.19 28.67 21.42
CA VAL A 175 4.37 27.83 20.24
C VAL A 175 5.52 28.39 19.42
N THR A 176 6.53 27.56 19.17
CA THR A 176 7.67 27.93 18.32
C THR A 176 7.30 27.90 16.83
N ASP A 177 6.31 27.09 16.44
CA ASP A 177 5.68 27.11 15.13
C ASP A 177 4.18 26.77 15.26
N PRO A 178 3.27 27.76 15.14
CA PRO A 178 1.85 27.56 15.37
C PRO A 178 1.16 26.68 14.32
N TYR A 179 1.83 26.36 13.20
CA TYR A 179 1.28 25.54 12.11
C TYR A 179 1.80 24.10 12.10
N GLN A 180 2.84 23.78 12.89
CA GLN A 180 3.40 22.43 12.99
C GLN A 180 3.26 21.82 14.41
N GLY A 181 2.10 22.01 15.04
CA GLY A 181 1.82 21.52 16.40
C GLY A 181 1.91 19.99 16.54
N TYR A 182 1.76 19.23 15.45
CA TYR A 182 1.95 17.77 15.43
C TYR A 182 3.38 17.33 15.81
N LEU A 183 4.36 18.23 15.69
CA LEU A 183 5.75 17.97 16.10
C LEU A 183 5.96 18.08 17.62
N ASP A 184 5.04 18.73 18.33
CA ASP A 184 5.14 18.97 19.77
C ASP A 184 4.84 17.70 20.56
N ALA A 185 5.08 17.72 21.87
CA ALA A 185 4.81 16.58 22.74
C ALA A 185 3.30 16.27 22.84
N ALA A 186 3.00 15.03 23.22
CA ALA A 186 1.65 14.62 23.60
C ALA A 186 1.06 15.56 24.66
N PRO A 187 -0.27 15.79 24.67
CA PRO A 187 -1.29 15.10 23.88
C PRO A 187 -1.51 15.65 22.47
N ASN A 188 -0.85 16.73 22.06
CA ASN A 188 -1.16 17.44 20.83
C ASN A 188 -0.34 16.98 19.61
N GLY A 189 0.81 16.35 19.85
CA GLY A 189 1.69 15.86 18.79
C GLY A 189 2.44 14.59 19.21
N LEU A 190 3.43 14.24 18.38
CA LEU A 190 4.21 12.99 18.46
C LEU A 190 5.61 13.15 19.09
N ASP A 191 5.92 14.34 19.62
CA ASP A 191 7.20 14.68 20.27
C ASP A 191 8.44 14.53 19.37
N ALA A 192 8.29 14.84 18.07
CA ALA A 192 9.39 14.83 17.10
C ALA A 192 10.56 15.73 17.54
N ARG A 193 10.24 16.88 18.16
CA ARG A 193 11.25 17.84 18.64
C ARG A 193 12.17 17.23 19.68
N TRP A 194 11.64 16.40 20.58
CA TRP A 194 12.45 15.66 21.54
C TRP A 194 13.25 14.56 20.85
N ALA A 195 12.63 13.81 19.92
CA ALA A 195 13.31 12.73 19.19
C ALA A 195 14.56 13.23 18.44
N TRP A 196 14.52 14.44 17.87
CA TRP A 196 15.66 15.07 17.17
C TRP A 196 16.91 15.30 18.03
N LEU A 197 16.79 15.26 19.36
CA LEU A 197 17.93 15.35 20.28
C LEU A 197 18.74 14.04 20.33
N GLY A 198 18.12 12.92 19.98
CA GLY A 198 18.74 11.60 19.92
C GLY A 198 19.42 11.31 18.57
N MET A 199 20.42 10.42 18.58
CA MET A 199 21.00 9.91 17.34
C MET A 199 19.94 9.15 16.53
N GLY A 200 19.86 9.44 15.23
CA GLY A 200 18.90 8.82 14.31
C GLY A 200 17.47 9.38 14.38
N GLY A 201 17.13 10.18 15.40
CA GLY A 201 15.77 10.70 15.57
C GLY A 201 15.31 11.67 14.49
N ARG A 202 16.20 12.09 13.58
CA ARG A 202 15.91 12.94 12.41
C ARG A 202 15.78 12.15 11.11
N GLY A 203 15.85 10.81 11.17
CA GLY A 203 15.81 9.93 10.00
C GLY A 203 17.16 9.70 9.32
N ASP A 204 18.27 10.15 9.91
CA ASP A 204 19.62 9.95 9.39
C ASP A 204 19.88 8.48 8.99
N GLY A 205 20.19 8.23 7.71
CA GLY A 205 20.51 6.90 7.20
C GLY A 205 19.31 6.00 6.92
N MET A 206 18.08 6.47 7.15
CA MET A 206 16.85 5.75 6.82
C MET A 206 16.36 6.11 5.43
N ARG A 207 15.68 5.16 4.78
CA ARG A 207 14.89 5.40 3.58
C ARG A 207 13.41 5.32 3.91
N ILE A 208 12.64 6.22 3.32
CA ILE A 208 11.18 6.25 3.44
C ILE A 208 10.60 6.26 2.03
N CYS A 209 9.77 5.28 1.70
CA CYS A 209 9.05 5.21 0.44
C CYS A 209 7.58 5.54 0.67
N ASP A 210 7.11 6.58 0.01
CA ASP A 210 5.72 7.01 0.04
C ASP A 210 4.93 6.31 -1.09
N VAL A 211 3.89 5.55 -0.72
CA VAL A 211 2.96 4.90 -1.66
C VAL A 211 1.69 5.75 -1.73
N GLU A 212 1.63 6.60 -2.76
CA GLU A 212 0.63 7.66 -2.86
C GLU A 212 0.18 7.90 -4.31
N TYR A 213 -0.86 8.71 -4.50
CA TYR A 213 -1.42 9.08 -5.80
C TYR A 213 -0.45 9.88 -6.67
N ASP A 214 -0.09 11.10 -6.25
CA ASP A 214 0.84 12.00 -6.97
C ASP A 214 1.47 13.02 -5.99
N TYR A 215 2.51 13.73 -6.42
CA TYR A 215 3.11 14.84 -5.67
C TYR A 215 3.70 15.89 -6.62
N ASN A 216 4.05 17.06 -6.08
CA ASN A 216 4.77 18.09 -6.80
C ASN A 216 6.29 17.87 -6.72
N PRO A 217 6.95 17.26 -7.73
CA PRO A 217 8.40 17.04 -7.69
C PRO A 217 9.22 18.33 -7.73
N ASN A 218 8.58 19.46 -8.09
CA ASN A 218 9.21 20.77 -8.17
C ASN A 218 8.88 21.67 -6.96
N HIS A 219 8.29 21.11 -5.88
CA HIS A 219 8.01 21.90 -4.69
C HIS A 219 9.32 22.33 -4.01
N ALA A 220 9.49 23.64 -3.80
CA ALA A 220 10.77 24.23 -3.40
C ALA A 220 11.27 23.71 -2.03
N ASP A 221 10.35 23.31 -1.16
CA ASP A 221 10.62 22.89 0.21
C ASP A 221 10.79 21.36 0.37
N LEU A 222 10.50 20.58 -0.67
CA LEU A 222 10.67 19.13 -0.61
C LEU A 222 12.13 18.73 -0.84
N PRO A 223 12.64 17.68 -0.16
CA PRO A 223 13.96 17.14 -0.47
C PRO A 223 13.97 16.52 -1.87
N ASN A 224 15.12 16.02 -2.31
CA ASN A 224 15.13 15.19 -3.52
C ASN A 224 14.38 13.88 -3.24
N VAL A 225 13.32 13.62 -3.99
CA VAL A 225 12.51 12.40 -3.90
C VAL A 225 12.79 11.53 -5.12
N THR A 226 13.16 10.27 -4.88
CA THR A 226 13.42 9.30 -5.96
C THR A 226 12.14 8.61 -6.36
N PHE A 227 11.65 8.86 -7.58
CA PHE A 227 10.49 8.17 -8.12
C PHE A 227 10.86 6.72 -8.48
N LEU A 228 10.03 5.76 -8.06
CA LEU A 228 10.16 4.33 -8.33
C LEU A 228 9.07 3.86 -9.31
N GLY A 229 9.40 2.84 -10.13
CA GLY A 229 8.50 2.33 -11.16
C GLY A 229 8.42 3.23 -12.40
N ASP A 230 7.31 3.11 -13.13
CA ASP A 230 7.05 3.88 -14.36
C ASP A 230 6.51 5.28 -14.01
N PRO A 231 7.24 6.37 -14.32
CA PRO A 231 6.81 7.74 -14.05
C PRO A 231 5.69 8.22 -14.99
N ALA A 232 5.07 7.33 -15.78
CA ALA A 232 3.97 7.65 -16.68
C ALA A 232 2.77 8.21 -15.91
N ASP A 233 2.76 9.55 -15.82
CA ASP A 233 1.69 10.47 -15.44
C ASP A 233 0.62 9.81 -14.56
N PRO A 234 0.75 9.86 -13.23
CA PRO A 234 -0.34 9.43 -12.36
C PRO A 234 -1.58 10.25 -12.76
N PRO A 235 -2.68 9.63 -13.22
CA PRO A 235 -3.79 10.33 -13.87
C PRO A 235 -4.71 11.03 -12.85
N PHE A 236 -4.10 11.63 -11.84
CA PHE A 236 -4.74 12.20 -10.68
C PHE A 236 -4.79 13.72 -10.76
N GLY A 237 -5.75 14.31 -10.07
CA GLY A 237 -6.00 15.74 -10.13
C GLY A 237 -5.06 16.55 -9.23
N GLN A 238 -5.18 17.87 -9.30
CA GLN A 238 -4.41 18.78 -8.43
C GLN A 238 -4.58 18.46 -6.94
N GLY A 239 -5.76 18.05 -6.49
CA GLY A 239 -6.00 17.72 -5.08
C GLY A 239 -5.20 16.51 -4.58
N ASP A 240 -5.07 15.48 -5.41
CA ASP A 240 -4.27 14.28 -5.09
C ASP A 240 -2.77 14.62 -5.05
N ARG A 241 -2.33 15.48 -5.98
CA ARG A 241 -0.96 16.02 -6.00
C ARG A 241 -0.66 16.85 -4.76
N ASP A 242 -1.60 17.68 -4.31
CA ASP A 242 -1.44 18.49 -3.10
C ASP A 242 -1.37 17.60 -1.85
N HIS A 243 -2.13 16.50 -1.81
CA HIS A 243 -2.09 15.51 -0.72
C HIS A 243 -0.69 14.90 -0.56
N GLY A 244 -0.15 14.24 -1.60
CA GLY A 244 1.19 13.64 -1.51
C GLY A 244 2.30 14.68 -1.30
N THR A 245 2.14 15.90 -1.81
CA THR A 245 3.08 17.00 -1.52
C THR A 245 3.08 17.37 -0.03
N ALA A 246 1.89 17.44 0.59
CA ALA A 246 1.76 17.76 2.01
C ALA A 246 2.38 16.67 2.89
N VAL A 247 2.07 15.40 2.61
CA VAL A 247 2.65 14.23 3.29
C VAL A 247 4.18 14.25 3.22
N LEU A 248 4.75 14.39 2.02
CA LEU A 248 6.20 14.47 1.84
C LEU A 248 6.81 15.67 2.59
N GLY A 249 6.06 16.77 2.74
CA GLY A 249 6.44 17.91 3.56
C GLY A 249 6.46 17.60 5.05
N GLU A 250 5.41 16.95 5.57
CA GLU A 250 5.32 16.53 6.98
C GLU A 250 6.42 15.53 7.33
N MET A 251 6.75 14.61 6.43
CA MET A 251 7.85 13.67 6.66
C MET A 251 9.23 14.28 6.45
N GLY A 252 9.43 15.01 5.34
CA GLY A 252 10.75 15.28 4.78
C GLY A 252 11.07 16.74 4.48
N GLY A 253 10.15 17.67 4.74
CA GLY A 253 10.34 19.11 4.53
C GLY A 253 11.70 19.61 5.02
N ARG A 254 12.37 20.41 4.19
CA ARG A 254 13.77 20.79 4.40
C ARG A 254 13.91 21.61 5.68
N ASN A 255 14.91 21.26 6.50
CA ASN A 255 15.27 22.08 7.66
C ASN A 255 16.26 23.20 7.26
N ASP A 256 15.81 24.15 6.43
CA ASP A 256 16.61 25.29 5.97
C ASP A 256 16.08 26.67 6.45
N GLY A 257 14.99 26.66 7.22
CA GLY A 257 14.37 27.85 7.80
C GLY A 257 13.29 28.48 6.92
N VAL A 258 12.92 27.85 5.81
CA VAL A 258 11.77 28.20 4.97
C VAL A 258 10.74 27.06 5.02
N GLY A 259 9.46 27.36 4.83
CA GLY A 259 8.42 26.34 4.72
C GLY A 259 8.22 25.55 6.01
N VAL A 260 8.20 24.22 5.91
CA VAL A 260 7.97 23.29 7.01
C VAL A 260 9.21 22.47 7.33
N LYS A 261 9.37 22.11 8.59
CA LYS A 261 10.39 21.16 9.03
C LYS A 261 9.81 19.75 9.14
N GLY A 262 10.24 18.83 8.27
CA GLY A 262 9.75 17.45 8.28
C GLY A 262 10.14 16.69 9.56
N ILE A 263 9.38 15.67 9.92
CA ILE A 263 9.64 14.79 11.08
C ILE A 263 11.00 14.09 10.94
N ALA A 264 11.31 13.58 9.75
CA ALA A 264 12.50 12.82 9.39
C ALA A 264 13.30 13.53 8.29
N TYR A 265 13.54 14.84 8.46
CA TYR A 265 14.15 15.72 7.45
C TYR A 265 15.58 15.35 6.99
N LEU A 266 16.23 14.33 7.59
CA LEU A 266 17.53 13.79 7.14
C LEU A 266 17.42 12.39 6.50
N ALA A 267 16.20 11.87 6.31
CA ALA A 267 15.96 10.62 5.59
C ALA A 267 16.11 10.77 4.08
N GLN A 268 16.27 9.64 3.39
CA GLN A 268 16.20 9.54 1.93
C GLN A 268 14.76 9.22 1.53
N PHE A 269 14.20 10.03 0.63
CA PHE A 269 12.81 9.89 0.22
C PHE A 269 12.67 9.23 -1.14
N TYR A 270 11.73 8.30 -1.21
CA TYR A 270 11.30 7.59 -2.39
C TYR A 270 9.79 7.75 -2.55
N PHE A 271 9.31 7.63 -3.77
CA PHE A 271 7.88 7.72 -4.08
C PHE A 271 7.51 6.62 -5.07
N ALA A 272 6.43 5.91 -4.82
CA ALA A 272 5.86 4.93 -5.72
C ALA A 272 4.38 5.21 -5.93
N ALA A 273 4.00 5.52 -7.17
CA ALA A 273 2.60 5.86 -7.48
C ALA A 273 1.69 4.65 -7.30
N ALA A 274 0.62 4.80 -6.51
CA ALA A 274 -0.41 3.77 -6.31
C ALA A 274 -1.25 3.52 -7.59
N LYS A 275 -1.20 4.45 -8.56
CA LYS A 275 -1.78 4.27 -9.90
C LYS A 275 -0.83 4.77 -10.97
N THR A 276 -0.65 3.98 -11.99
CA THR A 276 0.07 4.39 -13.21
C THR A 276 -0.86 4.32 -14.41
N THR A 277 -0.53 5.08 -15.46
CA THR A 277 -1.28 5.01 -16.73
C THR A 277 -1.23 3.60 -17.34
N THR A 278 -0.13 2.88 -17.15
CA THR A 278 0.12 1.56 -17.72
C THR A 278 -0.42 0.41 -16.86
N GLY A 279 -0.32 0.49 -15.53
CA GLY A 279 -0.74 -0.56 -14.60
C GLY A 279 -2.15 -0.39 -14.00
N GLY A 280 -2.73 0.82 -14.10
CA GLY A 280 -3.94 1.16 -13.36
C GLY A 280 -3.65 1.31 -11.86
N TYR A 281 -4.70 1.28 -11.03
CA TYR A 281 -4.58 1.40 -9.57
C TYR A 281 -4.16 0.06 -8.97
N ASP A 282 -2.94 -0.01 -8.44
CA ASP A 282 -2.36 -1.22 -7.82
C ASP A 282 -1.36 -0.84 -6.71
N VAL A 283 -1.87 -0.78 -5.48
CA VAL A 283 -1.06 -0.52 -4.28
C VAL A 283 -0.03 -1.64 -4.04
N GLY A 284 -0.36 -2.88 -4.40
CA GLY A 284 0.54 -4.02 -4.23
C GLY A 284 1.78 -3.91 -5.11
N ALA A 285 1.60 -3.49 -6.37
CA ALA A 285 2.71 -3.22 -7.28
C ALA A 285 3.60 -2.09 -6.75
N ALA A 286 3.03 -0.99 -6.25
CA ALA A 286 3.79 0.11 -5.66
C ALA A 286 4.59 -0.32 -4.41
N VAL A 287 3.99 -1.15 -3.55
CA VAL A 287 4.69 -1.73 -2.38
C VAL A 287 5.86 -2.61 -2.82
N LEU A 288 5.74 -3.38 -3.91
CA LEU A 288 6.84 -4.18 -4.44
C LEU A 288 7.97 -3.30 -5.01
N GLU A 289 7.66 -2.20 -5.69
CA GLU A 289 8.65 -1.21 -6.14
C GLU A 289 9.42 -0.64 -4.96
N CYS A 290 8.73 -0.22 -3.89
CA CYS A 290 9.37 0.20 -2.65
C CYS A 290 10.22 -0.91 -2.03
N ALA A 291 9.69 -2.13 -1.87
CA ALA A 291 10.40 -3.24 -1.25
C ALA A 291 11.67 -3.68 -2.02
N ASN A 292 11.72 -3.39 -3.33
CA ASN A 292 12.90 -3.59 -4.15
C ASN A 292 13.99 -2.53 -3.91
N ALA A 293 13.60 -1.29 -3.62
CA ALA A 293 14.51 -0.16 -3.39
C ALA A 293 14.99 -0.04 -1.93
N LEU A 294 14.21 -0.55 -0.98
CA LEU A 294 14.45 -0.41 0.45
C LEU A 294 15.22 -1.60 1.07
N ASN A 295 15.81 -1.35 2.24
CA ASN A 295 16.48 -2.35 3.07
C ASN A 295 15.65 -2.70 4.33
N ALA A 296 16.06 -3.75 5.03
CA ALA A 296 15.51 -4.05 6.35
C ALA A 296 15.72 -2.87 7.32
N GLY A 297 14.64 -2.41 7.94
CA GLY A 297 14.63 -1.25 8.85
C GLY A 297 14.17 0.06 8.21
N ASP A 298 14.11 0.13 6.88
CA ASP A 298 13.51 1.26 6.17
C ASP A 298 11.97 1.23 6.25
N VAL A 299 11.32 2.33 5.88
CA VAL A 299 9.87 2.52 6.07
C VAL A 299 9.16 2.62 4.72
N ILE A 300 8.02 1.93 4.60
CA ILE A 300 7.02 2.17 3.56
C ILE A 300 5.82 2.83 4.23
N LEU A 301 5.47 4.03 3.80
CA LEU A 301 4.23 4.70 4.18
C LEU A 301 3.18 4.39 3.11
N ILE A 302 2.00 3.95 3.54
CA ILE A 302 0.88 3.63 2.64
C ILE A 302 -0.31 4.47 3.08
N GLU A 303 -0.58 5.53 2.33
CA GLU A 303 -1.69 6.47 2.59
C GLU A 303 -2.86 6.24 1.65
N GLN A 304 -2.96 5.01 1.18
CA GLN A 304 -4.08 4.54 0.40
C GLN A 304 -5.20 4.08 1.32
N GLN A 305 -6.41 4.54 1.01
CA GLN A 305 -7.62 4.18 1.71
C GLN A 305 -8.47 3.23 0.87
N PHE A 306 -9.42 2.57 1.52
CA PHE A 306 -10.43 1.75 0.86
C PHE A 306 -11.77 1.92 1.57
N SER A 307 -12.85 1.85 0.81
CA SER A 307 -14.21 1.83 1.34
C SER A 307 -14.41 0.64 2.28
N GLY A 308 -14.81 0.90 3.52
CA GLY A 308 -15.15 -0.14 4.49
C GLY A 308 -16.47 -0.87 4.16
N PRO A 309 -16.81 -1.94 4.90
CA PRO A 309 -17.98 -2.78 4.63
C PRO A 309 -19.33 -2.06 4.59
N ASN A 310 -19.44 -0.92 5.29
CA ASN A 310 -20.65 -0.11 5.35
C ASN A 310 -20.65 1.08 4.37
N ALA A 311 -19.64 1.17 3.50
CA ALA A 311 -19.52 2.28 2.56
C ALA A 311 -20.64 2.24 1.52
N THR A 312 -21.26 3.39 1.30
CA THR A 312 -22.39 3.55 0.36
C THR A 312 -21.95 4.04 -1.02
N GLY A 313 -20.67 4.41 -1.17
CA GLY A 313 -20.11 5.07 -2.35
C GLY A 313 -20.25 6.60 -2.33
N VAL A 314 -20.59 7.21 -1.18
CA VAL A 314 -20.63 8.66 -0.97
C VAL A 314 -19.89 8.99 0.34
N GLY A 315 -18.72 9.64 0.22
CA GLY A 315 -17.88 10.01 1.37
C GLY A 315 -17.24 8.81 2.10
N GLN A 316 -16.36 9.12 3.05
CA GLN A 316 -15.94 8.17 4.09
C GLN A 316 -17.14 7.77 4.97
#